data_AF-A0A2N3WZU9-F1
#
_entry.id   AF-A0A2N3WZU9-F1
#
_cell.length_a   1.000
_cell.length_b   1.000
_cell.length_c   1.000
_cell.angle_alpha   90.00
_cell.angle_beta   90.00
_cell.angle_gamma   90.00
#
_symmetry.space_group_name_H-M   'P 1'
#
loop_
_entity.id
_entity.type
_entity.pdbx_description
1 polymer ?
#
loop_
_entity_poly.entity_id
_entity_poly.type
_entity_poly.pdbx_seq_one_letter_code
_entity_poly.pdbx_strand_id
1 'polypeptide(L)'
;MTATHHTTVELAKLARVLDRDPADLAFLATLPPTALREFRDQITDLTARREARRMQRVGAAAKLVPAPIAAKITEAAFGPVLAAALAGSVDPARAVAIASALSPSFLADGTLTLDPAEQSN
;
A
#
# COMPACT_ATOMS: atom_id res chain seq x y z
N MET A 1 34.25 -1.69 -14.30
CA MET A 1 33.01 -2.17 -14.97
C MET A 1 31.86 -2.47 -14.01
N THR A 2 32.05 -2.56 -12.69
CA THR A 2 30.99 -2.87 -11.70
C THR A 2 30.15 -1.66 -11.26
N ALA A 3 30.72 -0.44 -11.25
CA ALA A 3 30.00 0.76 -10.80
C ALA A 3 28.80 1.12 -11.70
N THR A 4 28.97 1.03 -13.03
CA THR A 4 27.92 1.35 -14.01
C THR A 4 26.71 0.43 -13.89
N HIS A 5 26.93 -0.87 -13.65
CA HIS A 5 25.85 -1.83 -13.51
C HIS A 5 25.01 -1.58 -12.24
N HIS A 6 25.63 -1.10 -11.16
CA HIS A 6 24.89 -0.78 -9.94
C HIS A 6 23.98 0.43 -10.13
N THR A 7 24.44 1.46 -10.86
CA THR A 7 23.62 2.63 -11.22
C THR A 7 22.42 2.24 -12.09
N THR A 8 22.60 1.40 -13.12
CA THR A 8 21.50 0.95 -13.98
C THR A 8 20.44 0.17 -13.20
N VAL A 9 20.87 -0.66 -12.25
CA VAL A 9 19.95 -1.41 -11.37
C VAL A 9 19.14 -0.46 -10.48
N GLU A 10 19.76 0.54 -9.85
CA GLU A 10 19.03 1.49 -9.01
C GLU A 10 18.09 2.39 -9.83
N LEU A 11 18.46 2.77 -11.05
CA LEU A 11 17.56 3.46 -11.98
C LEU A 11 16.33 2.63 -12.34
N ALA A 12 16.51 1.33 -12.66
CA ALA A 12 15.39 0.45 -12.98
C ALA A 12 14.43 0.27 -11.78
N LYS A 13 14.97 0.19 -10.56
CA LYS A 13 14.17 0.13 -9.33
C LYS A 13 13.39 1.44 -9.10
N LEU A 14 14.06 2.58 -9.27
CA LEU A 14 13.42 3.89 -9.12
C LEU A 14 12.32 4.11 -10.16
N ALA A 15 12.57 3.73 -11.42
CA ALA A 15 11.58 3.78 -12.51
C ALA A 15 10.33 2.98 -12.17
N ARG A 16 10.48 1.78 -11.58
CA ARG A 16 9.35 0.96 -11.13
C ARG A 16 8.55 1.60 -10.01
N VAL A 17 9.20 2.26 -9.05
CA VAL A 17 8.50 2.97 -7.96
C VAL A 17 7.72 4.18 -8.48
N LEU A 18 8.27 4.87 -9.48
CA LEU A 18 7.66 6.05 -10.10
C LEU A 18 6.64 5.73 -11.21
N ASP A 19 6.51 4.46 -11.58
CA ASP A 19 5.73 3.99 -12.75
C ASP A 19 6.13 4.72 -14.04
N ARG A 20 7.44 4.71 -14.35
CA ARG A 20 8.04 5.36 -15.52
C ARG A 20 9.02 4.46 -16.27
N ASP A 21 9.33 4.83 -17.50
CA ASP A 21 10.39 4.17 -18.27
C ASP A 21 11.75 4.56 -17.66
N PRO A 22 12.67 3.60 -17.42
CA PRO A 22 14.04 3.91 -17.00
C PRO A 22 14.77 4.91 -17.91
N ALA A 23 14.44 4.97 -19.20
CA ALA A 23 14.99 5.95 -20.14
C ALA A 23 14.64 7.39 -19.78
N ASP A 24 13.45 7.63 -19.20
CA ASP A 24 13.03 8.96 -18.70
C ASP A 24 13.90 9.43 -17.54
N LEU A 25 14.57 8.49 -16.85
CA LEU A 25 15.44 8.75 -15.71
C LEU A 25 16.93 8.73 -16.07
N ALA A 26 17.29 8.62 -17.35
CA ALA A 26 18.68 8.53 -17.80
C ALA A 26 19.56 9.71 -17.34
N PHE A 27 18.97 10.89 -17.12
CA PHE A 27 19.68 12.07 -16.61
C PHE A 27 20.23 11.87 -15.18
N LEU A 28 19.67 10.94 -14.41
CA LEU A 28 20.11 10.60 -13.05
C LEU A 28 21.30 9.62 -13.05
N ALA A 29 21.71 9.08 -14.21
CA ALA A 29 22.82 8.13 -14.32
C ALA A 29 24.19 8.70 -13.91
N THR A 30 24.29 10.02 -13.76
CA THR A 30 25.48 10.72 -13.28
C THR A 30 25.64 10.66 -11.76
N LEU A 31 24.59 10.28 -11.03
CA LEU A 31 24.59 10.19 -9.58
C LEU A 31 25.18 8.85 -9.09
N PRO A 32 25.80 8.84 -7.90
CA PRO A 32 26.26 7.61 -7.29
C PRO A 32 25.06 6.69 -6.94
N PRO A 33 25.20 5.36 -7.04
CA PRO A 33 24.12 4.41 -6.74
C PRO A 33 23.51 4.56 -5.35
N THR A 34 24.30 4.98 -4.36
CA THR A 34 23.83 5.23 -2.98
C THR A 34 22.84 6.38 -2.94
N ALA A 35 23.08 7.47 -3.67
CA ALA A 35 22.16 8.60 -3.75
C ALA A 35 20.86 8.21 -4.46
N LEU A 36 20.93 7.38 -5.51
CA LEU A 36 19.72 6.85 -6.18
C LEU A 36 18.88 5.98 -5.24
N ARG A 37 19.55 5.15 -4.44
CA ARG A 37 18.89 4.32 -3.42
C ARG A 37 18.22 5.17 -2.35
N GLU A 38 18.92 6.16 -1.79
CA GLU A 38 18.36 7.09 -0.80
C GLU A 38 17.16 7.85 -1.35
N PHE A 39 17.25 8.33 -2.59
CA PHE A 39 16.14 9.02 -3.25
C PHE A 39 14.93 8.11 -3.47
N ARG A 40 15.16 6.86 -3.90
CA ARG A 40 14.10 5.85 -4.03
C ARG A 40 13.43 5.56 -2.69
N ASP A 41 14.21 5.43 -1.61
CA ASP A 41 13.68 5.17 -0.28
C ASP A 41 12.81 6.34 0.21
N GLN A 42 13.22 7.60 -0.04
CA GLN A 42 12.42 8.79 0.23
C GLN A 42 11.12 8.85 -0.57
N ILE A 43 11.15 8.52 -1.87
CA ILE A 43 9.94 8.47 -2.72
C ILE A 43 8.98 7.40 -2.22
N THR A 44 9.52 6.22 -1.87
CA THR A 44 8.73 5.10 -1.35
C THR A 44 8.02 5.51 -0.07
N ASP A 45 8.73 6.11 0.89
CA ASP A 45 8.15 6.61 2.14
C ASP A 45 7.10 7.70 1.90
N LEU A 46 7.38 8.69 1.03
CA LEU A 46 6.41 9.74 0.69
C LEU A 46 5.13 9.16 0.05
N THR A 47 5.28 8.18 -0.83
CA THR A 47 4.17 7.52 -1.51
C THR A 47 3.34 6.71 -0.52
N ALA A 48 4.00 5.89 0.31
CA ALA A 48 3.37 5.11 1.36
C ALA A 48 2.60 6.00 2.35
N ARG A 49 3.20 7.10 2.81
CA ARG A 49 2.50 8.08 3.67
C ARG A 49 1.28 8.70 3.01
N ARG A 50 1.35 9.00 1.71
CA ARG A 50 0.22 9.55 0.95
C ARG A 50 -0.91 8.53 0.81
N GLU A 51 -0.57 7.27 0.58
CA GLU A 51 -1.54 6.17 0.51
C GLU A 51 -2.17 5.89 1.87
N ALA A 52 -1.38 5.82 2.94
CA ALA A 52 -1.88 5.68 4.31
C ALA A 52 -2.88 6.78 4.67
N ARG A 53 -2.61 8.05 4.31
CA ARG A 53 -3.57 9.15 4.51
C ARG A 53 -4.87 8.97 3.71
N ARG A 54 -4.79 8.45 2.48
CA ARG A 54 -6.01 8.13 1.70
C ARG A 54 -6.78 6.99 2.35
N MET A 55 -6.08 5.97 2.85
CA MET A 55 -6.66 4.83 3.52
C MET A 55 -7.38 5.20 4.82
N GLN A 56 -6.75 6.05 5.63
CA GLN A 56 -7.37 6.62 6.84
C GLN A 56 -8.65 7.40 6.53
N ARG A 57 -8.70 8.15 5.41
CA ARG A 57 -9.92 8.85 4.99
C ARG A 57 -11.04 7.88 4.60
N VAL A 58 -10.71 6.79 3.90
CA VAL A 58 -11.68 5.74 3.58
C VAL A 58 -12.18 5.07 4.86
N GLY A 59 -11.28 4.71 5.78
CA GLY A 59 -11.65 4.14 7.07
C GLY A 59 -12.51 5.08 7.93
N ALA A 60 -12.22 6.38 7.92
CA ALA A 60 -13.05 7.39 8.57
C ALA A 60 -14.46 7.49 7.93
N ALA A 61 -14.55 7.45 6.59
CA ALA A 61 -15.82 7.46 5.88
C ALA A 61 -16.64 6.18 6.15
N ALA A 62 -16.01 5.04 6.40
CA ALA A 62 -16.69 3.80 6.76
C ALA A 62 -17.51 3.90 8.07
N LYS A 63 -17.25 4.91 8.91
CA LYS A 63 -18.06 5.23 10.10
C LYS A 63 -19.41 5.85 9.77
N LEU A 64 -19.58 6.42 8.57
CA LEU A 64 -20.79 7.15 8.17
C LEU A 64 -21.94 6.24 7.73
N VAL A 65 -21.64 5.00 7.37
CA VAL A 65 -22.63 4.01 6.93
C VAL A 65 -22.83 2.94 8.01
N PRO A 66 -23.89 2.13 8.01
CA PRO A 66 -23.99 0.93 8.83
C PRO A 66 -22.99 -0.17 8.43
N ALA A 67 -22.58 -1.02 9.37
CA ALA A 67 -21.58 -2.08 9.13
C ALA A 67 -21.96 -3.06 7.99
N PRO A 68 -23.22 -3.52 7.85
CA PRO A 68 -23.60 -4.38 6.73
C PRO A 68 -23.50 -3.69 5.36
N ILE A 69 -23.72 -2.38 5.31
CA ILE A 69 -23.57 -1.60 4.07
C ILE A 69 -22.09 -1.46 3.73
N ALA A 70 -21.25 -1.16 4.72
CA ALA A 70 -19.80 -1.14 4.53
C ALA A 70 -19.27 -2.50 4.04
N ALA A 71 -19.74 -3.62 4.62
CA ALA A 71 -19.36 -4.96 4.19
C ALA A 71 -19.70 -5.21 2.71
N LYS A 72 -20.92 -4.88 2.28
CA LYS A 72 -21.33 -5.00 0.87
C LYS A 72 -20.47 -4.14 -0.07
N ILE A 73 -20.17 -2.91 0.33
CA ILE A 73 -19.29 -2.03 -0.46
C ILE A 73 -17.89 -2.66 -0.58
N THR A 74 -17.37 -3.20 0.52
CA THR A 74 -16.06 -3.85 0.55
C THR A 74 -15.97 -5.02 -0.42
N GLU A 75 -16.96 -5.93 -0.39
CA GLU A 75 -17.00 -7.07 -1.31
C GLU A 75 -17.15 -6.64 -2.78
N ALA A 76 -17.95 -5.60 -3.04
CA ALA A 76 -18.23 -5.14 -4.39
C ALA A 76 -17.11 -4.29 -5.01
N ALA A 77 -16.39 -3.50 -4.21
CA ALA A 77 -15.50 -2.45 -4.70
C ALA A 77 -14.01 -2.67 -4.43
N PHE A 78 -13.64 -3.36 -3.34
CA PHE A 78 -12.24 -3.46 -2.92
C PHE A 78 -11.62 -4.83 -3.19
N GLY A 79 -12.42 -5.90 -3.10
CA GLY A 79 -11.86 -7.25 -3.12
C GLY A 79 -11.04 -7.58 -1.84
N PRO A 80 -10.66 -8.84 -1.62
CA PRO A 80 -10.10 -9.28 -0.34
C PRO A 80 -8.77 -8.63 0.05
N VAL A 81 -7.86 -8.44 -0.92
CA VAL A 81 -6.52 -7.88 -0.69
C VAL A 81 -6.57 -6.42 -0.23
N LEU A 82 -7.33 -5.58 -0.95
CA LEU A 82 -7.44 -4.17 -0.60
C LEU A 82 -8.25 -3.98 0.69
N ALA A 83 -9.24 -4.83 0.94
CA ALA A 83 -9.98 -4.85 2.20
C ALA A 83 -9.08 -5.17 3.40
N ALA A 84 -8.16 -6.13 3.27
CA ALA A 84 -7.16 -6.45 4.28
C ALA A 84 -6.22 -5.25 4.55
N ALA A 85 -5.73 -4.60 3.49
CA ALA A 85 -4.91 -3.38 3.62
C ALA A 85 -5.65 -2.21 4.28
N LEU A 86 -6.98 -2.11 4.06
CA LEU A 86 -7.85 -1.11 4.67
C LEU A 86 -8.13 -1.37 6.16
N ALA A 87 -8.13 -2.64 6.59
CA ALA A 87 -8.59 -3.03 7.91
C ALA A 87 -7.84 -2.30 9.04
N GLY A 88 -6.52 -2.13 8.90
CA GLY A 88 -5.69 -1.39 9.88
C GLY A 88 -5.97 0.11 9.96
N SER A 89 -6.72 0.68 9.01
CA SER A 89 -7.13 2.09 9.02
C SER A 89 -8.51 2.32 9.64
N VAL A 90 -9.18 1.26 10.08
CA VAL A 90 -10.51 1.30 10.71
C VAL A 90 -10.36 1.04 12.21
N ASP A 91 -11.19 1.67 13.04
CA ASP A 91 -11.26 1.37 14.47
C ASP A 91 -11.47 -0.14 14.70
N PRO A 92 -10.78 -0.79 15.65
CA PRO A 92 -10.83 -2.24 15.81
C PRO A 92 -12.24 -2.80 16.03
N ALA A 93 -13.05 -2.18 16.90
CA ALA A 93 -14.41 -2.64 17.17
C ALA A 93 -15.28 -2.52 15.91
N ARG A 94 -15.05 -1.45 15.14
CA ARG A 94 -15.72 -1.23 13.86
C ARG A 94 -15.28 -2.24 12.80
N ALA A 95 -14.00 -2.56 12.72
CA ALA A 95 -13.46 -3.56 11.80
C ALA A 95 -14.08 -4.93 12.07
N VAL A 96 -14.19 -5.34 13.34
CA VAL A 96 -14.88 -6.58 13.75
C VAL A 96 -16.35 -6.58 13.33
N ALA A 97 -17.07 -5.47 13.54
CA ALA A 97 -18.47 -5.36 13.15
C ALA A 97 -18.70 -5.47 11.63
N ILE A 98 -17.79 -4.90 10.82
CA ILE A 98 -17.83 -5.03 9.36
C ILE A 98 -17.47 -6.46 8.94
N ALA A 99 -16.40 -7.03 9.50
CA ALA A 99 -15.96 -8.38 9.19
C ALA A 99 -17.03 -9.44 9.51
N SER A 100 -17.79 -9.24 10.59
CA SER A 100 -18.91 -10.11 10.97
C SER A 100 -20.06 -10.13 9.94
N ALA A 101 -20.09 -9.16 9.02
CA ALA A 101 -21.08 -9.06 7.95
C ALA A 101 -20.51 -9.41 6.56
N LEU A 102 -19.23 -9.78 6.45
CA LEU A 102 -18.60 -10.26 5.22
C LEU A 102 -18.87 -11.77 5.03
N SER A 103 -18.81 -12.22 3.78
CA SER A 103 -18.92 -13.64 3.45
C SER A 103 -17.69 -14.43 3.93
N PRO A 104 -17.86 -15.70 4.36
CA PRO A 104 -16.75 -16.54 4.80
C PRO A 104 -15.67 -16.75 3.73
N SER A 105 -16.04 -16.84 2.46
CA SER A 105 -15.09 -16.96 1.33
C SER A 105 -14.24 -15.71 1.18
N PHE A 106 -14.85 -14.52 1.28
CA PHE A 106 -14.12 -13.26 1.19
C PHE A 106 -13.13 -13.10 2.35
N LEU A 107 -13.54 -13.47 3.57
CA LEU A 107 -12.67 -13.47 4.73
C LEU A 107 -11.49 -14.45 4.55
N ALA A 108 -11.75 -15.67 4.07
CA ALA A 108 -10.71 -16.66 3.81
C ALA A 108 -9.65 -16.12 2.83
N ASP A 109 -10.09 -15.52 1.72
CA ASP A 109 -9.19 -14.94 0.71
C ASP A 109 -8.37 -13.77 1.27
N GLY A 110 -8.97 -12.95 2.15
CA GLY A 110 -8.32 -11.78 2.75
C GLY A 110 -7.29 -12.11 3.82
N THR A 111 -7.40 -13.25 4.50
CA THR A 111 -6.51 -13.62 5.61
C THR A 111 -5.04 -13.75 5.22
N LEU A 112 -4.75 -14.11 3.97
CA LEU A 112 -3.38 -14.25 3.45
C LEU A 112 -2.66 -12.92 3.24
N THR A 113 -3.40 -11.81 3.17
CA THR A 113 -2.88 -10.47 2.86
C THR A 113 -3.15 -9.46 3.97
N LEU A 114 -3.75 -9.89 5.08
CA LEU A 114 -3.72 -9.13 6.32
C LEU A 114 -2.26 -9.05 6.76
N ASP A 115 -1.65 -7.91 6.46
CA ASP A 115 -0.35 -7.58 7.02
C ASP A 115 -0.50 -7.67 8.54
N PRO A 116 0.27 -8.52 9.24
CA PRO A 116 0.23 -8.55 10.70
C PRO A 116 0.82 -7.22 11.19
N ALA A 117 0.02 -6.16 11.17
CA ALA A 117 0.46 -4.85 11.60
C ALA A 117 0.90 -4.93 13.07
N GLU A 118 2.03 -4.29 13.32
CA GLU A 118 2.74 -4.22 14.59
C GLU A 118 1.78 -4.01 15.77
N GLN A 119 1.66 -5.05 16.59
CA GLN A 119 1.23 -4.90 17.97
C GLN A 119 2.36 -4.20 18.76
N SER A 120 2.64 -2.93 18.46
CA SER A 120 3.46 -2.10 19.34
C SER A 120 2.50 -1.27 20.20
N ASN A 121 2.26 -1.78 21.40
CA ASN A 121 1.90 -0.96 22.56
C ASN A 121 3.13 -0.18 23.02
#